data_AF-A0ABD6EHY6-F1
#
_entry.id   AF-A0ABD6EHY6-F1
#
_cell.length_a   1.000
_cell.length_b   1.000
_cell.length_c   1.000
_cell.angle_alpha   90.00
_cell.angle_beta   90.00
_cell.angle_gamma   90.00
#
_symmetry.space_group_name_H-M   'P 1'
#
loop_
_entity.id
_entity.type
_entity.pdbx_description
1 polymer ?
#
loop_
_entity_poly.entity_id
_entity_poly.type
_entity_poly.pdbx_seq_one_letter_code
_entity_poly.pdbx_strand_id
1 'polypeptide(L)'
;MNSPLAITLLISCWCYLSKGLGDLVCRKCGRTIVPAHALNNVRSSLALKQYNMTILGHSQLIQVFKNPAGETFDVLTASSADLWLYGKVSIVICISFIFLS
;
A
#
# COMPACT_ATOMS: atom_id res chain seq x y z
N MET A 1 -53.08 26.63 1.29
CA MET A 1 -52.41 26.01 0.13
C MET A 1 -51.00 25.66 0.57
N ASN A 2 -50.72 24.36 0.71
CA ASN A 2 -49.46 23.82 1.17
C ASN A 2 -48.46 23.75 0.01
N SER A 3 -47.25 24.25 0.21
CA SER A 3 -46.07 23.87 -0.59
C SER A 3 -44.84 23.82 0.33
N PRO A 4 -44.36 22.63 0.71
CA PRO A 4 -43.15 22.46 1.53
C PRO A 4 -41.93 22.33 0.61
N LEU A 5 -41.19 23.42 0.39
CA LEU A 5 -39.88 23.37 -0.28
C LEU A 5 -38.74 23.27 0.75
N ALA A 6 -38.91 22.35 1.69
CA ALA A 6 -37.91 22.00 2.71
C ALA A 6 -37.68 20.48 2.69
N ILE A 7 -37.26 19.95 1.53
CA ILE A 7 -36.86 18.55 1.40
C ILE A 7 -35.46 18.50 0.77
N THR A 8 -34.49 18.57 1.67
CA THR A 8 -33.33 17.67 1.69
C THR A 8 -32.42 17.66 0.44
N LEU A 9 -31.75 18.78 0.17
CA LEU A 9 -30.50 18.81 -0.62
C LEU A 9 -29.27 18.51 0.26
N LEU A 10 -29.31 17.43 1.04
CA LEU A 10 -28.18 16.98 1.89
C LEU A 10 -27.74 15.53 1.61
N ILE A 11 -28.14 14.93 0.49
CA ILE A 11 -27.80 13.53 0.17
C ILE A 11 -27.23 13.45 -1.25
N SER A 12 -25.92 13.68 -1.38
CA SER A 12 -25.07 13.03 -2.41
C SER A 12 -23.62 13.52 -2.42
N CYS A 13 -23.29 14.64 -1.76
CA CYS A 13 -21.87 15.02 -1.60
C CYS A 13 -21.15 14.21 -0.51
N TRP A 14 -21.62 12.99 -0.23
CA TRP A 14 -20.84 11.98 0.50
C TRP A 14 -20.10 11.02 -0.44
N CYS A 15 -20.32 11.10 -1.75
CA CYS A 15 -19.63 10.26 -2.74
C CYS A 15 -18.35 10.89 -3.34
N TYR A 16 -18.01 12.14 -3.02
CA TYR A 16 -16.91 12.84 -3.70
C TYR A 16 -15.61 13.00 -2.87
N LEU A 17 -15.54 12.40 -1.67
CA LEU A 17 -14.31 12.39 -0.87
C LEU A 17 -13.71 10.99 -0.70
N SER A 18 -13.80 10.19 -1.76
CA SER A 18 -12.96 9.01 -1.95
C SER A 18 -12.05 9.21 -3.16
N LYS A 19 -11.34 10.34 -3.22
CA LYS A 19 -10.12 10.40 -4.03
C LYS A 19 -9.09 9.56 -3.28
N GLY A 20 -9.00 8.27 -3.62
CA GLY A 20 -7.89 7.44 -3.23
C GLY A 20 -6.59 8.17 -3.52
N LEU A 21 -5.77 8.35 -2.49
CA LEU A 21 -4.51 9.04 -2.57
C LEU A 21 -3.53 8.22 -3.42
N GLY A 22 -3.49 8.43 -4.74
CA GLY A 22 -2.53 7.81 -5.65
C GLY A 22 -2.45 6.27 -5.58
N ASP A 23 -1.54 5.69 -6.36
CA ASP A 23 -1.21 4.26 -6.30
C ASP A 23 0.31 4.10 -6.28
N LEU A 24 0.82 2.98 -5.76
CA LEU A 24 2.23 2.64 -5.90
C LEU A 24 2.49 2.09 -7.30
N VAL A 25 3.42 2.72 -7.99
CA VAL A 25 3.79 2.38 -9.37
C VAL A 25 5.18 1.77 -9.44
N CYS A 26 5.42 0.95 -10.45
CA CYS A 26 6.74 0.49 -10.79
C CYS A 26 7.61 1.68 -11.24
N ARG A 27 8.75 1.91 -10.58
CA ARG A 27 9.69 2.97 -10.96
C ARG A 27 10.24 2.80 -12.38
N LYS A 28 10.36 1.56 -12.88
CA LYS A 28 10.95 1.26 -14.18
C LYS A 28 9.97 1.43 -15.36
N CYS A 29 8.71 1.01 -15.20
CA CYS A 29 7.73 1.02 -16.30
C CYS A 29 6.50 1.91 -16.06
N GLY A 30 6.32 2.48 -14.87
CA GLY A 30 5.22 3.37 -14.54
C GLY A 30 3.85 2.69 -14.34
N ARG A 31 3.76 1.36 -14.49
CA ARG A 31 2.51 0.62 -14.24
C ARG A 31 2.19 0.58 -12.75
N THR A 32 0.93 0.72 -12.39
CA THR A 32 0.43 0.51 -11.03
C THR A 32 0.71 -0.92 -10.56
N ILE A 33 1.37 -1.06 -9.41
CA ILE A 33 1.64 -2.34 -8.75
C ILE A 33 0.65 -2.54 -7.60
N VAL A 34 0.47 -1.54 -6.75
CA VAL A 34 -0.38 -1.66 -5.55
C VAL A 34 -1.31 -0.47 -5.47
N PRO A 35 -2.64 -0.66 -5.46
CA PRO A 35 -3.55 0.44 -5.23
C PRO A 35 -3.49 0.89 -3.77
N ALA A 36 -3.68 2.19 -3.48
CA ALA A 36 -3.50 2.71 -2.11
C ALA A 36 -4.30 1.95 -1.04
N HIS A 37 -5.54 1.56 -1.34
CA HIS A 37 -6.42 0.85 -0.41
C HIS A 37 -5.98 -0.58 -0.08
N ALA A 38 -5.07 -1.16 -0.88
CA ALA A 38 -4.50 -2.47 -0.63
C ALA A 38 -3.30 -2.42 0.32
N LEU A 39 -2.81 -1.23 0.68
CA LEU A 39 -1.76 -1.09 1.69
C LEU A 39 -2.29 -1.48 3.07
N ASN A 40 -1.52 -2.29 3.79
CA ASN A 40 -1.86 -2.72 5.14
C ASN A 40 -0.62 -2.76 6.02
N ASN A 41 -0.80 -2.78 7.33
CA ASN A 41 0.31 -2.73 8.29
C ASN A 41 0.44 -4.08 9.00
N VAL A 42 1.24 -4.98 8.45
CA VAL A 42 1.51 -6.31 9.03
C VAL A 42 2.92 -6.35 9.59
N ARG A 43 3.02 -6.52 10.91
CA ARG A 43 4.30 -6.58 11.63
C ARG A 43 4.93 -7.97 11.54
N SER A 44 6.25 -8.02 11.35
CA SER A 44 7.07 -9.22 11.40
C SER A 44 8.06 -9.17 12.56
N SER A 45 8.19 -10.27 13.29
CA SER A 45 9.19 -10.44 14.35
C SER A 45 10.61 -10.59 13.81
N LEU A 46 10.76 -10.87 12.51
CA LEU A 46 12.06 -11.04 11.83
C LEU A 46 12.65 -9.72 11.32
N ALA A 47 11.91 -8.61 11.43
CA ALA A 47 12.41 -7.31 11.00
C ALA A 47 13.50 -6.81 11.96
N LEU A 48 14.60 -6.30 11.41
CA LEU A 48 15.71 -5.73 12.17
C LEU A 48 15.33 -4.38 12.80
N LYS A 49 14.49 -3.62 12.10
CA LYS A 49 13.99 -2.31 12.52
C LYS A 49 12.62 -2.08 11.91
N GLN A 50 11.81 -1.28 12.60
CA GLN A 50 10.49 -0.88 12.15
C GLN A 50 10.30 0.62 12.39
N TYR A 51 9.63 1.30 11.47
CA TYR A 51 9.28 2.71 11.62
C TYR A 51 8.04 3.04 10.80
N ASN A 52 7.35 4.11 11.20
CA ASN A 52 6.20 4.60 10.45
C ASN A 52 6.66 5.68 9.46
N MET A 53 6.14 5.62 8.24
CA MET A 53 6.35 6.63 7.21
C MET A 53 5.00 6.96 6.57
N THR A 54 4.78 8.23 6.24
CA THR A 54 3.57 8.62 5.51
C THR A 54 3.77 8.30 4.03
N ILE A 55 2.98 7.34 3.52
CA ILE A 55 2.96 6.93 2.12
C ILE A 55 1.54 7.13 1.61
N LEU A 56 1.39 7.84 0.49
CA LEU A 56 0.07 8.08 -0.10
C LEU A 56 -0.93 8.68 0.91
N GLY A 57 -0.47 9.58 1.79
CA GLY A 57 -1.29 10.21 2.83
C GLY A 57 -1.72 9.30 3.99
N HIS A 58 -1.27 8.04 4.01
CA HIS A 58 -1.53 7.08 5.07
C HIS A 58 -0.26 6.77 5.86
N SER A 59 -0.39 6.53 7.16
CA SER A 59 0.73 6.07 7.97
C SER A 59 0.97 4.58 7.70
N GLN A 60 2.14 4.28 7.14
CA GLN A 60 2.53 2.95 6.70
C GLN A 60 3.70 2.44 7.53
N LEU A 61 3.61 1.19 7.98
CA LEU A 61 4.67 0.48 8.68
C LEU A 61 5.72 0.01 7.67
N ILE A 62 6.91 0.58 7.76
CA ILE A 62 8.10 0.14 7.03
C ILE A 62 8.95 -0.75 7.92
N GLN A 63 9.45 -1.84 7.36
CA GLN A 63 10.22 -2.85 8.07
C GLN A 63 11.52 -3.14 7.33
N VAL A 64 12.63 -3.02 8.05
CA VAL A 64 13.96 -3.28 7.51
C VAL A 64 14.27 -4.76 7.67
N PHE A 65 14.57 -5.43 6.55
CA PHE A 65 15.07 -6.80 6.53
C PHE A 65 16.49 -6.83 5.96
N LYS A 66 17.21 -7.92 6.20
CA LYS A 66 18.52 -8.19 5.62
C LYS A 66 18.49 -9.54 4.92
N ASN A 67 18.90 -9.58 3.66
CA ASN A 67 18.99 -10.84 2.92
C ASN A 67 20.26 -11.63 3.32
N PRO A 68 20.38 -12.93 2.95
CA PRO A 68 21.57 -13.72 3.23
C PRO A 68 22.87 -13.18 2.58
N ALA A 69 22.76 -12.39 1.50
CA ALA A 69 23.90 -11.71 0.88
C ALA A 69 24.37 -10.48 1.68
N GLY A 70 23.62 -10.08 2.71
CA GLY A 70 23.96 -8.99 3.62
C GLY A 70 23.35 -7.63 3.26
N GLU A 71 22.54 -7.56 2.22
CA GLU A 71 21.87 -6.34 1.77
C GLU A 71 20.59 -6.09 2.56
N THR A 72 20.30 -4.82 2.83
CA THR A 72 19.13 -4.41 3.61
C THR A 72 18.04 -3.80 2.74
N PHE A 73 16.78 -4.12 3.04
CA PHE A 73 15.62 -3.66 2.28
C PHE A 73 14.54 -3.13 3.20
N ASP A 74 13.96 -1.99 2.81
CA ASP A 74 12.72 -1.48 3.39
C ASP A 74 11.53 -2.17 2.73
N VAL A 75 10.72 -2.84 3.55
CA VAL A 75 9.57 -3.62 3.11
C VAL A 75 8.30 -3.03 3.71
N LEU A 76 7.33 -2.78 2.84
CA LEU A 76 5.94 -2.49 3.17
C LEU A 76 5.07 -3.69 2.84
N THR A 77 3.90 -3.76 3.46
CA THR A 77 2.94 -4.85 3.23
C THR A 77 1.71 -4.34 2.49
N ALA A 78 1.19 -5.19 1.61
CA ALA A 78 -0.06 -4.97 0.89
C ALA A 78 -0.85 -6.28 0.82
N SER A 79 -2.18 -6.19 0.78
CA SER A 79 -3.07 -7.34 0.61
C SER A 79 -3.13 -7.85 -0.83
N SER A 80 -2.80 -7.00 -1.81
CA SER A 80 -2.76 -7.35 -3.23
C SER A 80 -1.70 -6.55 -3.98
N ALA A 81 -1.17 -7.13 -5.05
CA ALA A 81 -0.22 -6.48 -5.96
C ALA A 81 -0.33 -7.09 -7.37
N ASP A 82 -0.21 -6.26 -8.41
CA ASP A 82 -0.14 -6.68 -9.82
C ASP A 82 1.33 -7.02 -10.18
N LEU A 83 1.74 -8.25 -9.88
CA LEU A 83 3.09 -8.75 -10.11
C LEU A 83 3.07 -10.15 -10.73
N TRP A 84 4.04 -10.41 -11.60
CA TRP A 84 4.34 -11.75 -12.09
C TRP A 84 5.32 -12.42 -11.14
N LEU A 85 4.92 -13.52 -10.53
CA LEU A 85 5.77 -14.30 -9.65
C LEU A 85 6.61 -15.28 -10.48
N TYR A 86 7.92 -15.28 -10.22
CA TYR A 86 8.87 -16.21 -10.83
C TYR A 86 9.54 -17.05 -9.75
N GLY A 87 9.77 -18.33 -10.05
CA GLY A 87 10.45 -19.27 -9.15
C GLY A 87 9.50 -20.07 -8.26
N LYS A 88 10.11 -20.87 -7.35
CA LYS A 88 9.36 -21.66 -6.37
C LYS A 88 9.17 -20.84 -5.11
N VAL A 89 7.94 -20.78 -4.62
CA VAL A 89 7.63 -20.20 -3.31
C VAL A 89 8.30 -21.08 -2.25
N SER A 90 9.43 -20.62 -1.75
CA SER A 90 10.00 -21.13 -0.51
C SER A 90 9.42 -20.30 0.62
N ILE A 91 8.90 -20.95 1.67
CA ILE A 91 8.57 -20.31 2.94
C ILE A 91 9.89 -19.95 3.63
N VAL A 92 10.59 -18.99 3.06
CA VAL A 92 11.66 -18.23 3.66
C VAL A 92 11.15 -16.80 3.52
N ILE A 93 10.67 -16.25 4.63
CA ILE A 93 10.04 -14.93 4.69
C ILE A 93 11.02 -13.88 4.17
N CYS A 94 10.89 -13.52 2.89
CA CYS A 94 11.36 -12.30 2.27
C CYS A 94 10.77 -12.28 0.85
N ILE A 95 9.61 -11.65 0.69
CA ILE A 95 9.24 -11.14 -0.63
C ILE A 95 10.19 -9.97 -0.84
N SER A 96 11.35 -10.25 -1.43
CA SER A 96 12.29 -9.25 -1.91
C SER A 96 11.55 -8.36 -2.90
N PHE A 97 11.03 -7.22 -2.45
CA PHE A 97 10.67 -6.13 -3.34
C PHE A 97 11.98 -5.60 -3.92
N ILE A 98 12.30 -6.09 -5.11
CA ILE A 98 13.41 -5.66 -5.94
C ILE A 98 13.16 -4.18 -6.31
N PHE A 99 13.76 -3.27 -5.56
CA PHE A 99 14.24 -2.02 -6.13
C PHE A 99 15.72 -2.25 -6.45
N LEU A 100 15.98 -2.69 -7.69
CA LEU A 100 17.31 -2.58 -8.29
C LEU A 100 17.71 -1.10 -8.27
N SER A 101 18.94 -0.87 -7.80
CA SER A 101 19.70 0.38 -7.66
C SER A 101 19.27 1.54 -8.55
#